data_AF-A0A0G4AZ96-F1
#
_entry.id   AF-A0A0G4AZ96-F1
#
_cell.length_a   1.000
_cell.length_b   1.000
_cell.length_c   1.000
_cell.angle_alpha   90.00
_cell.angle_beta   90.00
_cell.angle_gamma   90.00
#
_symmetry.space_group_name_H-M   'P 1'
#
loop_
_entity.id
_entity.type
_entity.pdbx_description
1 polymer ?
#
loop_
_entity_poly.entity_id
_entity_poly.type
_entity_poly.pdbx_seq_one_letter_code
_entity_poly.pdbx_strand_id
1 'polypeptide(L)'
;MSSTQKPEAVFRPDDNEHLGFVLSVGGAWQAQTIFGYDFATLATRDDAVREVMKNGLQILKKIWQYYDSSDGEWYPCLLKEVRTDKVVVIRVNQLGYQDSEISILYSITRPDATSLVAPI
;
A
#
# COMPACT_ATOMS: atom_id res chain seq x y z
N MET A 1 16.60 -21.68 -7.47
CA MET A 1 16.04 -20.62 -8.34
C MET A 1 14.62 -20.36 -7.87
N SER A 2 14.38 -19.32 -7.07
CA SER A 2 13.01 -18.98 -6.66
C SER A 2 12.35 -18.26 -7.82
N SER A 3 11.48 -18.96 -8.55
CA SER A 3 10.58 -18.32 -9.51
C SER A 3 9.62 -17.44 -8.72
N THR A 4 9.81 -16.12 -8.79
CA THR A 4 8.81 -15.18 -8.28
C THR A 4 7.53 -15.38 -9.09
N GLN A 5 6.48 -15.85 -8.43
CA GLN A 5 5.17 -16.06 -9.06
C GLN A 5 4.55 -14.70 -9.42
N LYS A 6 3.59 -14.64 -10.35
CA LYS A 6 2.85 -13.38 -10.59
C LYS A 6 1.94 -13.10 -9.38
N PRO A 7 1.77 -11.82 -8.95
CA PRO A 7 0.81 -11.50 -7.90
C PRO A 7 -0.62 -11.94 -8.26
N GLU A 8 -1.30 -12.55 -7.30
CA GLU A 8 -2.68 -13.02 -7.44
C GLU A 8 -3.63 -12.00 -6.79
N ALA A 9 -4.59 -11.48 -7.54
CA ALA A 9 -5.55 -10.50 -7.03
C ALA A 9 -6.57 -11.15 -6.08
N VAL A 10 -6.89 -10.45 -5.00
CA VAL A 10 -7.90 -10.86 -4.02
C VAL A 10 -9.10 -9.92 -4.09
N PHE A 11 -10.29 -10.48 -4.30
CA PHE A 11 -11.54 -9.73 -4.40
C PHE A 11 -12.50 -10.11 -3.27
N ARG A 12 -13.25 -9.13 -2.75
CA ARG A 12 -14.30 -9.40 -1.77
C ARG A 12 -15.44 -10.17 -2.45
N PRO A 13 -15.94 -11.29 -1.87
CA PRO A 13 -17.00 -12.08 -2.48
C PRO A 13 -18.32 -11.33 -2.71
N ASP A 14 -18.65 -10.38 -1.83
CA ASP A 14 -19.97 -9.74 -1.80
C ASP A 14 -20.19 -8.71 -2.93
N ASP A 15 -19.15 -7.96 -3.29
CA ASP A 15 -19.22 -6.83 -4.23
C ASP A 15 -18.11 -6.85 -5.31
N ASN A 16 -17.26 -7.87 -5.30
CA ASN A 16 -16.09 -8.00 -6.18
C ASN A 16 -15.10 -6.82 -6.06
N GLU A 17 -15.08 -6.12 -4.93
CA GLU A 17 -14.14 -5.05 -4.65
C GLU A 17 -12.71 -5.61 -4.58
N HIS A 18 -11.75 -4.96 -5.23
CA HIS A 18 -10.34 -5.37 -5.22
C HIS A 18 -9.68 -4.99 -3.89
N LEU A 19 -9.22 -5.98 -3.12
CA LEU A 19 -8.70 -5.76 -1.76
C LEU A 19 -7.16 -5.74 -1.68
N GLY A 20 -6.47 -6.24 -2.71
CA GLY A 20 -5.02 -6.34 -2.74
C GLY A 20 -4.52 -7.52 -3.56
N PHE A 21 -3.32 -7.98 -3.25
CA PHE A 21 -2.70 -9.14 -3.89
C PHE A 21 -2.08 -10.07 -2.87
N VAL A 22 -1.87 -11.32 -3.28
CA VAL A 22 -0.94 -12.24 -2.62
C VAL A 22 0.18 -12.64 -3.58
N LEU A 23 1.40 -12.76 -3.07
CA LEU A 23 2.59 -13.05 -3.87
C LEU A 23 3.47 -14.11 -3.19
N SER A 24 3.81 -15.18 -3.90
CA SER A 24 4.76 -16.19 -3.41
C SER A 24 6.20 -15.72 -3.61
N VAL A 25 6.94 -15.58 -2.50
CA VAL A 25 8.34 -15.14 -2.47
C VAL A 25 9.13 -16.03 -1.53
N GLY A 26 10.15 -16.72 -2.05
CA GLY A 26 11.10 -17.45 -1.22
C GLY A 26 10.50 -18.57 -0.35
N GLY A 27 9.36 -19.16 -0.75
CA GLY A 27 8.66 -20.19 0.02
C GLY A 27 7.69 -19.64 1.07
N ALA A 28 7.54 -18.32 1.17
CA ALA A 28 6.52 -17.64 1.95
C ALA A 28 5.54 -16.89 1.04
N TRP A 29 4.47 -16.36 1.62
CA TRP A 29 3.41 -15.62 0.94
C TRP A 29 3.30 -14.21 1.50
N GLN A 30 3.45 -13.21 0.64
CA GLN A 30 3.26 -11.80 0.99
C GLN A 30 1.81 -11.41 0.76
N ALA A 31 1.21 -10.72 1.73
CA ALA A 31 -0.03 -9.98 1.58
C ALA A 31 0.30 -8.53 1.17
N GLN A 32 -0.26 -8.08 0.06
CA GLN A 32 0.09 -6.82 -0.56
C GLN A 32 -1.12 -5.91 -0.74
N THR A 33 -0.91 -4.59 -0.64
CA THR A 33 -1.94 -3.59 -0.96
C THR A 33 -2.31 -3.63 -2.45
N ILE A 34 -3.37 -2.90 -2.85
CA ILE A 34 -3.80 -2.82 -4.25
C ILE A 34 -2.75 -2.20 -5.19
N PHE A 35 -1.68 -1.59 -4.68
CA PHE A 35 -0.54 -1.11 -5.47
C PHE A 35 0.75 -1.92 -5.23
N GLY A 36 0.66 -3.07 -4.57
CA GLY A 36 1.77 -4.02 -4.44
C GLY A 36 2.70 -3.81 -3.24
N TYR A 37 2.33 -2.95 -2.27
CA TYR A 37 3.13 -2.79 -1.05
C TYR A 37 2.93 -3.99 -0.12
N ASP A 38 4.00 -4.68 0.25
CA ASP A 38 3.99 -5.79 1.20
C ASP A 38 3.75 -5.27 2.63
N PHE A 39 2.71 -5.77 3.27
CA PHE A 39 2.38 -5.41 4.65
C PHE A 39 2.35 -6.60 5.61
N ALA A 40 2.50 -7.83 5.11
CA ALA A 40 2.61 -9.01 5.96
C ALA A 40 3.21 -10.18 5.16
N THR A 41 4.10 -10.94 5.79
CA THR A 41 4.62 -12.20 5.25
C THR A 41 4.10 -13.38 6.07
N LEU A 42 3.53 -14.38 5.39
CA LEU A 42 2.84 -15.52 6.00
C LEU A 42 3.34 -16.83 5.42
N ALA A 43 3.14 -17.93 6.15
CA ALA A 43 3.64 -19.25 5.75
C ALA A 43 2.84 -19.85 4.59
N THR A 44 1.54 -19.55 4.48
CA THR A 44 0.65 -20.18 3.49
C THR A 44 -0.10 -19.14 2.66
N ARG A 45 -0.51 -19.56 1.47
CA ARG A 45 -1.35 -18.77 0.56
C ARG A 45 -2.67 -18.37 1.22
N ASP A 46 -3.33 -19.32 1.85
CA ASP A 46 -4.66 -19.11 2.43
C ASP A 46 -4.62 -18.16 3.62
N ASP A 47 -3.54 -18.19 4.41
CA ASP A 47 -3.30 -17.18 5.44
C ASP A 47 -3.14 -15.79 4.84
N ALA A 48 -2.34 -15.66 3.78
CA ALA A 48 -2.14 -14.38 3.10
C ALA A 48 -3.44 -13.84 2.48
N VAL A 49 -4.26 -14.71 1.88
CA VAL A 49 -5.57 -14.31 1.35
C VAL A 49 -6.49 -13.83 2.48
N ARG A 50 -6.54 -14.54 3.62
CA ARG A 50 -7.31 -14.10 4.79
C ARG A 50 -6.83 -12.76 5.34
N GLU A 51 -5.53 -12.54 5.33
CA GLU A 51 -4.92 -11.30 5.78
C GLU A 51 -5.26 -10.12 4.85
N VAL A 52 -5.20 -10.30 3.53
CA VAL A 52 -5.67 -9.29 2.55
C VAL A 52 -7.17 -9.01 2.70
N MET A 53 -7.99 -10.06 2.84
CA MET A 53 -9.43 -9.93 3.04
C MET A 53 -9.78 -9.09 4.28
N LYS A 54 -9.01 -9.25 5.36
CA LYS A 54 -9.24 -8.58 6.64
C LYS A 54 -8.68 -7.16 6.67
N ASN A 55 -7.44 -6.98 6.20
CA ASN A 55 -6.63 -5.79 6.47
C ASN A 55 -6.24 -4.98 5.21
N GLY A 56 -6.44 -5.52 4.00
CA GLY A 56 -5.97 -4.93 2.74
C GLY A 56 -6.48 -3.50 2.49
N LEU A 57 -7.74 -3.21 2.78
CA LEU A 57 -8.27 -1.83 2.71
C LEU A 57 -8.07 -1.02 4.00
N GLN A 58 -7.89 -1.69 5.15
CA GLN A 58 -7.71 -0.98 6.42
C GLN A 58 -6.34 -0.30 6.49
N ILE A 59 -5.30 -0.94 5.94
CA ILE A 59 -3.96 -0.35 5.91
C ILE A 59 -3.90 0.93 5.06
N LEU A 60 -4.74 1.06 4.03
CA LEU A 60 -4.83 2.27 3.19
C LEU A 60 -5.30 3.50 3.96
N LYS A 61 -5.98 3.31 5.11
CA LYS A 61 -6.52 4.39 5.95
C LYS A 61 -5.53 4.92 6.99
N LYS A 62 -4.37 4.28 7.14
CA LYS A 62 -3.34 4.74 8.08
C LYS A 62 -2.65 6.00 7.55
N ILE A 63 -1.79 6.61 8.38
CA ILE A 63 -0.87 7.66 7.95
C ILE A 63 0.35 6.98 7.32
N TRP A 64 0.58 7.26 6.04
CA TRP A 64 1.71 6.78 5.25
C TRP A 64 2.81 7.86 5.21
N GLN A 65 3.98 7.52 4.67
CA GLN A 65 4.97 8.52 4.31
C GLN A 65 5.27 8.44 2.82
N TYR A 66 5.34 9.59 2.15
CA TYR A 66 5.81 9.67 0.77
C TYR A 66 7.12 10.44 0.71
N TYR A 67 7.95 10.08 -0.26
CA TYR A 67 9.19 10.78 -0.55
C TYR A 67 8.94 11.88 -1.58
N ASP A 68 9.29 13.12 -1.24
CA ASP A 68 9.24 14.25 -2.14
C ASP A 68 10.63 14.46 -2.75
N SER A 69 10.80 14.13 -4.03
CA SER A 69 12.10 14.23 -4.68
C SER A 69 12.57 15.66 -4.92
N SER A 70 11.68 16.66 -4.75
CA SER A 70 12.03 18.07 -4.99
C SER A 70 12.89 18.66 -3.88
N ASP A 71 12.68 18.23 -2.63
CA ASP A 71 13.45 18.63 -1.45
C ASP A 71 14.22 17.46 -0.82
N GLY A 72 13.95 16.22 -1.23
CA GLY A 72 14.67 15.04 -0.79
C GLY A 72 14.23 14.53 0.58
N GLU A 73 12.99 14.85 1.00
CA GLU A 73 12.48 14.56 2.34
C GLU A 73 11.27 13.61 2.33
N TRP A 74 11.03 12.98 3.48
CA TRP A 74 9.84 12.13 3.70
C TRP A 74 8.78 12.91 4.48
N TYR A 75 7.53 12.84 4.00
CA TYR A 75 6.41 13.54 4.61
C TYR A 75 5.25 12.62 4.98
N PRO A 76 4.61 12.80 6.15
CA PRO A 76 3.36 12.13 6.47
C PRO A 76 2.28 12.46 5.45
N CYS A 77 1.49 11.46 5.08
CA CYS A 77 0.42 11.60 4.12
C CYS A 77 -0.76 10.66 4.37
N LEU A 78 -1.92 11.02 3.83
CA LEU A 78 -3.07 10.14 3.71
C LEU A 78 -3.29 9.79 2.24
N LEU A 79 -3.69 8.55 1.96
CA LEU A 79 -4.03 8.12 0.61
C LEU A 79 -5.42 8.64 0.23
N LYS A 80 -5.53 9.39 -0.87
CA LYS A 80 -6.79 9.98 -1.37
C LYS A 80 -7.38 9.19 -2.53
N GLU A 81 -6.54 8.79 -3.48
CA GLU A 81 -6.91 7.86 -4.54
C GLU A 81 -5.86 6.77 -4.64
N VAL A 82 -6.31 5.54 -4.82
CA VAL A 82 -5.41 4.39 -4.89
C VAL A 82 -5.82 3.52 -6.07
N ARG A 83 -4.88 3.30 -6.99
CA ARG A 83 -4.98 2.43 -8.16
C ARG A 83 -3.74 1.54 -8.19
N THR A 84 -3.77 0.50 -9.03
CA THR A 84 -2.66 -0.46 -9.14
C THR A 84 -1.34 0.15 -9.58
N ASP A 85 -1.38 1.23 -10.35
CA ASP A 85 -0.21 1.89 -10.94
C ASP A 85 -0.05 3.35 -10.51
N LYS A 86 -0.93 3.86 -9.65
CA LYS A 86 -0.92 5.25 -9.23
C LYS A 86 -1.57 5.44 -7.86
N VAL A 87 -0.93 6.23 -7.02
CA VAL A 87 -1.48 6.67 -5.74
C VAL A 87 -1.43 8.19 -5.67
N VAL A 88 -2.55 8.81 -5.31
CA VAL A 88 -2.62 10.23 -4.98
C VAL A 88 -2.67 10.33 -3.46
N VAL A 89 -1.74 11.09 -2.90
CA VAL A 89 -1.65 11.35 -1.47
C VAL A 89 -1.92 12.82 -1.18
N ILE A 90 -2.31 13.11 0.06
CA ILE A 90 -2.28 14.47 0.60
C ILE A 90 -1.28 14.55 1.75
N ARG A 91 -0.40 15.54 1.72
CA ARG A 91 0.51 15.83 2.83
C ARG A 91 -0.29 16.26 4.07
N VAL A 92 0.07 15.70 5.22
CA VAL A 92 -0.54 15.99 6.54
C VAL A 92 0.55 16.19 7.58
N ASN A 93 0.19 16.73 8.74
CA ASN A 93 1.11 16.76 9.87
C ASN A 93 1.28 15.36 10.49
N GLN A 94 2.15 15.23 11.48
CA GLN A 94 2.46 13.96 12.16
C GLN A 94 1.24 13.29 12.82
N LEU A 95 0.17 14.05 13.11
CA LEU A 95 -1.07 13.55 13.70
C LEU A 95 -2.14 13.21 12.64
N GLY A 96 -1.85 13.39 11.35
CA GLY A 96 -2.77 13.10 10.26
C GLY A 96 -3.73 14.23 9.90
N TYR A 97 -3.55 15.43 10.47
CA TYR A 97 -4.40 16.58 10.15
C TYR A 97 -3.90 17.31 8.90
N GLN A 98 -4.87 17.71 8.07
CA GLN A 98 -4.64 18.63 6.96
C GLN A 98 -4.57 20.06 7.49
N ASP A 99 -3.66 20.84 6.95
CA ASP A 99 -3.47 22.26 7.26
C ASP A 99 -3.13 22.97 5.95
N SER A 100 -3.77 24.10 5.70
CA SER A 100 -3.62 24.88 4.47
C SER A 100 -2.17 25.27 4.17
N GLU A 101 -1.30 25.36 5.17
CA GLU A 101 0.10 25.72 4.98
C GLU A 101 0.97 24.55 4.47
N ILE A 102 0.54 23.30 4.69
CA ILE A 102 1.34 22.10 4.38
C ILE A 102 0.64 21.12 3.44
N SER A 103 -0.68 21.20 3.30
CA SER A 103 -1.46 20.21 2.57
C SER A 103 -1.28 20.36 1.07
N ILE A 104 -0.49 19.47 0.52
CA ILE A 104 -0.17 19.37 -0.91
C ILE A 104 -0.71 18.03 -1.42
N LEU A 105 -1.41 18.05 -2.55
CA LEU A 105 -1.74 16.83 -3.29
C LEU A 105 -0.53 16.40 -4.11
N TYR A 106 -0.11 15.16 -3.94
CA TYR A 106 1.05 14.60 -4.62
C TYR A 106 0.67 13.30 -5.32
N SER A 107 1.08 13.15 -6.59
CA SER A 107 0.79 11.96 -7.40
C SER A 107 2.04 11.10 -7.53
N ILE A 108 1.94 9.83 -7.14
CA ILE A 108 3.03 8.85 -7.21
C ILE A 108 2.63 7.79 -8.23
N THR A 109 3.42 7.65 -9.29
CA THR A 109 3.21 6.65 -10.35
C THR A 109 4.05 5.42 -10.05
N ARG A 110 3.42 4.25 -10.06
CA ARG A 110 4.02 2.94 -9.72
C ARG A 110 4.79 3.01 -8.40
N PRO A 111 4.11 3.34 -7.28
CA PRO A 111 4.76 3.48 -5.99
C PRO A 111 5.47 2.19 -5.58
N ASP A 112 6.57 2.37 -4.87
CA ASP A 112 7.36 1.32 -4.25
C ASP A 112 7.92 1.81 -2.91
N ALA A 113 8.71 0.98 -2.24
CA ALA A 113 9.29 1.31 -0.94
C ALA A 113 10.27 2.51 -0.97
N THR A 114 10.65 3.03 -2.14
CA THR A 114 11.51 4.22 -2.28
C THR A 114 10.72 5.52 -2.38
N SER A 115 9.41 5.42 -2.63
CA SER A 115 8.53 6.57 -2.90
C SER A 115 7.32 6.65 -1.97
N LEU A 116 6.88 5.52 -1.42
CA LEU A 116 5.71 5.44 -0.55
C LEU A 116 5.84 4.25 0.42
N VAL A 117 5.80 4.53 1.72
CA VAL A 117 5.93 3.51 2.77
C VAL A 117 4.80 3.56 3.78
N ALA A 118 4.38 2.38 4.23
CA ALA A 118 3.39 2.23 5.30
C ALA A 118 4.00 2.65 6.64
N PRO A 119 3.17 3.00 7.64
CA PRO A 119 3.66 3.24 8.99
C PRO A 119 4.22 1.95 9.59
N ILE A 120 5.31 2.12 10.34
CA ILE A 120 5.91 1.08 11.18
C ILE A 120 4.92 0.68 12.30
#